data_AF-A0A529HDR9-F1
#
_entry.id   AF-A0A529HDR9-F1
#
_cell.length_a   1.000
_cell.length_b   1.000
_cell.length_c   1.000
_cell.angle_alpha   90.00
_cell.angle_beta   90.00
_cell.angle_gamma   90.00
#
_symmetry.space_group_name_H-M   'P 1'
#
loop_
_entity.id
_entity.type
_entity.pdbx_description
1 polymer ?
#
loop_
_entity_poly.entity_id
_entity_poly.type
_entity_poly.pdbx_seq_one_letter_code
_entity_poly.pdbx_strand_id
1 'polypeptide(L)' 'QTLYSNRPGDPPTENTIHAFVYRLRKKLTPFGIGITTVWAEGYRLHERRRTNPEQLPG' A
#
# COMPACT_ATOMS: atom_id res chain seq x y z
N GLN A 1 6.40 -12.42 -13.53
CA GLN A 1 5.55 -11.31 -13.06
C GLN A 1 4.12 -11.62 -13.49
N THR A 2 3.33 -12.21 -12.61
CA THR A 2 1.95 -12.59 -12.93
C THR A 2 1.06 -11.44 -12.53
N LEU A 3 0.87 -10.49 -13.45
CA LEU A 3 -0.35 -9.68 -13.44
C LEU A 3 -1.50 -10.67 -13.55
N TYR A 4 -2.48 -10.53 -12.66
CA TYR A 4 -3.72 -11.31 -12.64
C TYR A 4 -4.14 -11.62 -14.06
N SER A 5 -4.37 -12.91 -14.32
CA SER A 5 -4.75 -13.43 -15.63
C SER A 5 -5.71 -12.45 -16.30
N ASN A 6 -5.42 -12.01 -17.54
CA ASN A 6 -6.24 -11.08 -18.32
C ASN A 6 -7.61 -11.70 -18.70
N ARG A 7 -8.25 -12.42 -17.78
CA ARG A 7 -9.58 -13.00 -17.88
C ARG A 7 -10.53 -11.97 -17.26
N PRO A 8 -11.23 -11.17 -18.07
CA PRO A 8 -12.09 -10.09 -17.58
C PRO A 8 -13.26 -10.55 -16.68
N GLY A 9 -13.44 -11.86 -16.45
CA GLY A 9 -14.50 -12.42 -15.62
C GLY A 9 -14.05 -13.08 -14.31
N ASP A 10 -12.76 -13.05 -13.95
CA ASP A 10 -12.25 -13.69 -12.73
C ASP A 10 -11.63 -12.64 -11.80
N PRO A 11 -12.42 -12.04 -10.89
CA PRO A 11 -11.90 -11.03 -9.97
C PRO A 11 -10.89 -11.67 -9.01
N PRO A 12 -9.86 -10.92 -8.59
CA PRO A 12 -8.90 -11.43 -7.62
C PRO A 12 -9.59 -11.80 -6.31
N THR A 13 -9.24 -12.96 -5.77
CA THR A 13 -9.67 -13.33 -4.41
C THR A 13 -9.12 -12.32 -3.39
N GLU A 14 -9.83 -12.14 -2.28
CA GLU A 14 -9.40 -11.28 -1.18
C GLU A 14 -7.97 -11.60 -0.72
N ASN A 15 -7.62 -12.89 -0.60
CA ASN A 15 -6.27 -13.33 -0.28
C ASN A 15 -5.22 -12.84 -1.29
N THR A 16 -5.56 -12.83 -2.57
CA THR A 16 -4.64 -12.32 -3.59
C THR A 16 -4.47 -10.80 -3.50
N ILE A 17 -5.52 -10.08 -3.12
CA ILE A 17 -5.46 -8.63 -2.85
C ILE A 17 -4.55 -8.37 -1.64
N HIS A 18 -4.71 -9.11 -0.54
CA HIS A 18 -3.84 -9.00 0.64
C HIS A 18 -2.36 -9.24 0.32
N ALA A 19 -2.06 -10.29 -0.45
CA ALA A 19 -0.69 -10.60 -0.86
C ALA A 19 -0.08 -9.48 -1.72
N PHE A 20 -0.88 -8.86 -2.58
CA PHE A 20 -0.45 -7.74 -3.41
C PHE A 20 -0.21 -6.48 -2.59
N VAL A 21 -1.12 -6.11 -1.69
CA VAL A 21 -0.96 -4.96 -0.78
C VAL A 21 0.24 -5.14 0.14
N TYR A 22 0.50 -6.35 0.63
CA TYR A 22 1.71 -6.65 1.40
C TYR A 22 2.99 -6.38 0.61
N ARG A 23 3.04 -6.82 -0.66
CA ARG A 23 4.18 -6.54 -1.55
C ARG A 23 4.33 -5.05 -1.85
N LEU A 24 3.22 -4.34 -2.06
CA LEU A 24 3.22 -2.89 -2.27
C LEU A 24 3.78 -2.16 -1.06
N ARG A 25 3.32 -2.48 0.16
CA ARG A 25 3.87 -1.92 1.40
C ARG A 25 5.38 -2.05 1.45
N LYS A 26 5.91 -3.27 1.25
CA LYS A 26 7.36 -3.51 1.25
C LYS A 26 8.11 -2.69 0.20
N LYS A 27 7.53 -2.54 -1.00
CA LYS A 27 8.16 -1.79 -2.09
C LYS A 27 8.13 -0.28 -1.86
N LEU A 28 7.09 0.23 -1.20
CA LEU A 28 6.83 1.67 -1.05
C LEU A 28 7.41 2.24 0.26
N THR A 29 7.58 1.43 1.30
CA THR A 29 8.18 1.85 2.58
C THR A 29 9.52 2.57 2.41
N PRO A 30 10.48 2.10 1.58
CA PRO A 30 11.76 2.80 1.39
C PRO A 30 11.61 4.21 0.80
N PHE A 31 10.51 4.50 0.11
CA PHE A 31 10.21 5.80 -0.47
C PHE A 31 9.41 6.69 0.48
N GLY A 32 9.14 6.25 1.72
CA GLY A 32 8.32 7.00 2.68
C GLY A 32 6.82 6.96 2.40
N ILE A 33 6.36 6.07 1.51
CA ILE A 33 4.95 5.92 1.18
C ILE A 33 4.37 4.75 1.98
N GLY A 34 3.40 5.02 2.83
CA GLY A 34 2.71 4.02 3.64
C GLY A 34 1.34 3.66 3.08
N ILE A 35 0.91 2.41 3.30
CA ILE A 35 -0.45 1.94 3.01
C ILE A 35 -1.06 1.38 4.29
N THR A 36 -2.15 1.97 4.79
CA THR A 36 -2.93 1.46 5.93
C THR A 36 -4.16 0.70 5.44
N THR A 37 -4.57 -0.31 6.21
CA THR A 37 -5.90 -0.91 6.06
C THR A 37 -6.88 -0.09 6.89
N VAL A 38 -8.03 0.26 6.29
CA VAL A 38 -9.14 0.94 6.96
C VAL A 38 -10.32 -0.01 6.97
N TRP A 39 -10.85 -0.27 8.16
CA TRP A 39 -11.93 -1.24 8.33
C TRP A 39 -13.16 -0.81 7.53
N ALA A 40 -13.78 -1.76 6.80
CA ALA A 40 -14.91 -1.55 5.88
C ALA A 40 -14.69 -0.51 4.75
N GLU A 41 -13.51 0.11 4.63
CA GLU A 41 -13.18 1.11 3.60
C GLU A 41 -12.05 0.65 2.66
N GLY A 42 -11.31 -0.41 3.02
CA GLY A 42 -10.23 -0.97 2.21
C GLY A 42 -8.86 -0.44 2.59
N TYR A 43 -8.16 0.27 1.68
CA TYR A 43 -6.78 0.71 1.89
C TYR A 43 -6.59 2.19 1.59
N ARG A 44 -5.78 2.87 2.40
CA ARG A 44 -5.46 4.29 2.23
C ARG A 44 -3.95 4.49 2.09
N LEU A 45 -3.56 5.30 1.12
CA LEU A 45 -2.19 5.80 0.97
C LEU A 45 -1.98 6.98 1.93
N HIS A 46 -0.86 7.00 2.63
CA HIS A 46 -0.42 8.18 3.36
C HIS A 46 1.05 8.43 3.06
N GLU A 47 1.35 9.68 2.72
CA GLU A 47 2.73 10.12 2.58
C GLU A 47 3.29 10.36 3.98
N ARG A 48 4.34 9.64 4.35
CA ARG A 48 5.17 10.08 5.47
C ARG A 48 5.93 11.28 4.92
N ARG A 49 5.45 12.49 5.18
CA ARG A 49 6.31 13.69 5.06
C ARG A 49 7.63 13.32 5.69
N ARG A 50 8.73 13.38 4.93
CA ARG A 50 10.05 13.45 5.56
C ARG A 50 9.94 14.66 6.48
N THR A 51 9.75 14.42 7.76
CA THR A 51 9.99 15.47 8.75
C THR A 51 11.46 15.78 8.57
N ASN A 52 11.74 16.89 7.89
CA ASN A 52 13.05 17.50 7.95
C ASN A 52 13.35 17.61 9.46
N PRO A 53 14.46 17.04 9.97
CA PRO A 53 14.74 17.07 11.41
C PRO A 53 14.80 18.50 11.99
N GLU A 54 14.82 19.53 11.14
CA GLU A 54 14.76 20.95 11.51
C GLU A 54 13.38 21.48 11.94
N GLN A 55 12.33 20.64 12.01
CA GLN A 55 10.97 21.10 12.36
C GLN A 55 10.47 20.62 13.75
N LEU A 56 11.36 20.29 14.68
CA LEU A 56 10.98 20.17 16.09
C LEU A 56 10.83 21.58 16.69
N PRO A 57 9.65 21.97 17.19
CA PRO A 57 9.55 23.18 18.00
C PRO A 57 10.35 22.95 19.29
N GLY A 58 11.24 23.90 19.61
CA GLY A 58 11.92 23.99 20.89
C GLY A 58 11.00 24.41 22.03
#